data_AF-A0A0J9SKJ4-F1
#
_entry.id   AF-A0A0J9SKJ4-F1
#
_cell.length_a   1.000
_cell.length_b   1.000
_cell.length_c   1.000
_cell.angle_alpha   90.00
_cell.angle_beta   90.00
_cell.angle_gamma   90.00
#
_symmetry.space_group_name_H-M   'P 1'
#
loop_
_entity.id
_entity.type
_entity.pdbx_description
1 polymer ?
#
loop_
_entity_poly.entity_id
_entity_poly.type
_entity_poly.pdbx_seq_one_letter_code
_entity_poly.pdbx_strand_id
1 'polypeptide(L)'
;MKETNSSKPALCKYINYWFYGILNETNPNSQYNLLSNFYDKVQSLKDCDAYQRPIKTELYGEVKELYEMYDNFEKFKVASLQQSDQKCDDITKCISTYNKYLKVCQNFYKDGLCMNVKNFKYVYDDHRKIEKKCLEKMDELELLRTDLECIILLPFVVMALITFILLYLYKVNKKFVKNKF
;
A
#
# COMPACT_ATOMS: atom_id res chain seq x y z
N MET A 1 3.13 6.13 23.41
CA MET A 1 3.20 5.42 22.11
C MET A 1 2.46 4.10 22.26
N LYS A 2 1.40 3.88 21.49
CA LYS A 2 0.70 2.59 21.42
C LYS A 2 1.36 1.82 20.28
N GLU A 3 2.17 0.82 20.60
CA GLU A 3 2.60 -0.16 19.61
C GLU A 3 1.35 -0.83 19.06
N THR A 4 1.07 -0.60 17.78
CA THR A 4 0.05 -1.31 17.05
C THR A 4 0.53 -2.74 16.82
N ASN A 5 -0.35 -3.72 17.03
CA ASN A 5 -0.13 -5.16 16.82
C ASN A 5 0.17 -5.57 15.34
N SER A 6 0.69 -4.64 14.53
CA SER A 6 1.02 -4.77 13.11
C SER A 6 2.52 -4.97 12.85
N SER A 7 3.39 -4.98 13.86
CA SER A 7 4.85 -4.92 13.64
C SER A 7 5.47 -6.24 13.21
N LYS A 8 5.03 -7.38 13.76
CA LYS A 8 5.74 -8.66 13.63
C LYS A 8 5.60 -9.33 12.25
N PRO A 9 4.39 -9.50 11.68
CA PRO A 9 4.25 -10.07 10.33
C PRO A 9 4.95 -9.21 9.26
N ALA A 10 4.89 -7.89 9.42
CA ALA A 10 5.53 -6.94 8.50
C ALA A 10 7.06 -7.05 8.59
N LEU A 11 7.61 -7.10 9.81
CA LEU A 11 9.03 -7.32 10.05
C LEU A 11 9.53 -8.62 9.42
N CYS A 12 8.83 -9.74 9.64
CA CYS A 12 9.23 -11.03 9.06
C CYS A 12 9.21 -11.01 7.52
N LYS A 13 8.19 -10.38 6.91
CA LYS A 13 8.13 -10.19 5.45
C LYS A 13 9.28 -9.33 4.93
N TYR A 14 9.62 -8.26 5.64
CA TYR A 14 10.76 -7.41 5.30
C TYR A 14 12.07 -8.19 5.38
N ILE A 15 12.28 -8.96 6.45
CA ILE A 15 13.48 -9.79 6.61
C ILE A 15 13.58 -10.81 5.48
N ASN A 16 12.50 -11.51 5.11
CA ASN A 16 12.50 -12.41 3.96
C ASN A 16 12.96 -11.70 2.67
N TYR A 17 12.43 -10.50 2.41
CA TYR A 17 12.80 -9.67 1.25
C TYR A 17 14.29 -9.27 1.29
N TRP A 18 14.75 -8.72 2.42
CA TRP A 18 16.13 -8.29 2.61
C TRP A 18 17.11 -9.46 2.46
N PHE A 19 16.77 -10.61 3.06
CA PHE A 19 17.57 -11.82 2.99
C PHE A 19 17.70 -12.33 1.56
N TYR A 20 16.59 -12.34 0.80
CA TYR A 20 16.61 -12.70 -0.62
C TYR A 20 17.60 -11.85 -1.43
N GLY A 21 17.64 -10.54 -1.16
CA GLY A 21 18.56 -9.63 -1.83
C GLY A 21 20.03 -9.86 -1.51
N ILE A 22 20.34 -10.37 -0.32
CA ILE A 22 21.72 -10.65 0.12
C ILE A 22 22.25 -11.97 -0.39
N LEU A 23 21.40 -13.00 -0.42
CA LEU A 23 21.85 -14.37 -0.62
C LEU A 23 22.59 -14.60 -1.94
N ASN A 24 22.29 -13.82 -2.98
CA ASN A 24 22.83 -13.99 -4.35
C ASN A 24 22.81 -15.47 -4.83
N GLU A 25 21.89 -16.25 -4.28
CA GLU A 25 21.75 -17.69 -4.48
C GLU A 25 20.59 -17.89 -5.45
N THR A 26 20.74 -18.71 -6.48
CA THR A 26 19.66 -18.91 -7.48
C THR A 26 18.81 -20.14 -7.19
N ASN A 27 19.29 -21.05 -6.33
CA ASN A 27 18.56 -22.24 -5.95
C ASN A 27 17.52 -21.95 -4.84
N PRO A 28 16.20 -22.14 -5.10
CA PRO A 28 15.16 -21.87 -4.11
C PRO A 28 15.27 -22.70 -2.82
N ASN A 29 15.77 -23.94 -2.90
CA ASN A 29 15.95 -24.79 -1.72
C ASN A 29 17.10 -24.30 -0.85
N SER A 30 18.21 -23.91 -1.48
CA SER A 30 19.34 -23.29 -0.76
C SER A 30 18.91 -22.00 -0.07
N GLN A 31 18.16 -21.14 -0.77
CA GLN A 31 17.61 -19.92 -0.19
C GLN A 31 16.72 -20.20 1.03
N TYR A 32 15.79 -21.15 0.90
CA TYR A 32 14.89 -21.52 1.99
C TYR A 32 15.67 -22.04 3.20
N ASN A 33 16.62 -22.95 3.00
CA ASN A 33 17.41 -23.53 4.09
C ASN A 33 18.26 -22.47 4.81
N LEU A 34 18.87 -21.54 4.06
CA LEU A 34 19.65 -20.45 4.65
C LEU A 34 18.77 -19.51 5.48
N LEU A 35 17.57 -19.21 5.00
CA LEU A 35 16.61 -18.37 5.72
C LEU A 35 16.09 -19.07 7.00
N SER A 36 15.81 -20.37 6.93
CA SER A 36 15.44 -21.19 8.10
C SER A 36 16.54 -21.15 9.16
N ASN A 37 17.79 -21.41 8.74
CA ASN A 37 18.94 -21.39 9.64
C ASN A 37 19.17 -20.00 10.26
N PHE A 38 18.83 -18.93 9.55
CA PHE A 38 18.88 -17.57 10.09
C PHE A 38 17.86 -17.37 11.21
N TYR A 39 16.61 -17.78 11.01
CA TYR A 39 15.56 -17.66 12.03
C TYR A 39 15.81 -18.54 13.25
N ASP A 40 16.33 -19.76 13.06
CA ASP A 40 16.72 -20.65 14.16
C ASP A 40 17.81 -20.05 15.06
N LYS A 41 18.76 -19.31 14.46
CA LYS A 41 19.87 -18.68 15.21
C LYS A 41 19.47 -17.37 15.89
N VAL A 42 18.47 -16.66 15.37
CA VAL A 42 18.01 -15.38 15.92
C VAL A 42 16.71 -15.61 16.68
N GLN A 43 16.81 -16.01 17.95
CA GLN A 43 15.66 -16.44 18.77
C GLN A 43 14.51 -15.42 18.83
N SER A 44 14.81 -14.12 18.78
CA SER A 44 13.79 -13.05 18.74
C SER A 44 12.94 -13.05 17.46
N LEU A 45 13.42 -13.71 16.40
CA LEU A 45 12.77 -13.85 15.11
C LEU A 45 12.23 -15.26 14.86
N LYS A 46 12.27 -16.17 15.84
CA LYS A 46 11.78 -17.55 15.66
C LYS A 46 10.34 -17.63 15.15
N ASP A 47 9.49 -16.72 15.62
CA ASP A 47 8.10 -16.65 15.15
C ASP A 47 7.96 -16.19 13.68
N CYS A 48 9.06 -15.78 13.03
CA CYS A 48 9.11 -15.52 11.59
C CYS A 48 9.11 -16.79 10.74
N ASP A 49 9.36 -17.97 11.32
CA ASP A 49 9.26 -19.27 10.64
C ASP A 49 7.89 -19.44 9.97
N ALA A 50 6.81 -18.99 10.64
CA ALA A 50 5.44 -19.03 10.12
C ALA A 50 5.24 -18.15 8.86
N TYR A 51 6.14 -17.20 8.61
CA TYR A 51 6.11 -16.29 7.47
C TYR A 51 7.16 -16.63 6.41
N GLN A 52 8.02 -17.63 6.66
CA GLN A 52 9.04 -18.07 5.73
C GLN A 52 8.38 -18.59 4.46
N ARG A 53 8.55 -17.87 3.35
CA ARG A 53 8.03 -18.26 2.04
C ARG A 53 9.08 -17.98 0.97
N PRO A 54 9.25 -18.87 -0.01
CA PRO A 54 10.07 -18.57 -1.18
C PRO A 54 9.55 -17.30 -1.87
N ILE A 55 10.43 -16.34 -2.12
CA ILE A 55 10.10 -15.16 -2.91
C ILE A 55 10.44 -15.49 -4.36
N LYS A 56 9.46 -15.37 -5.25
CA LYS A 56 9.70 -15.50 -6.69
C LYS A 56 10.55 -14.32 -7.17
N THR A 57 11.51 -14.56 -8.06
CA THR A 57 12.41 -13.52 -8.58
C THR A 57 11.67 -12.33 -9.18
N GLU A 58 10.58 -12.59 -9.92
CA GLU A 58 9.71 -11.54 -10.47
C GLU A 58 9.13 -10.66 -9.35
N LEU A 59 8.50 -11.28 -8.34
CA LEU A 59 7.94 -10.57 -7.18
C LEU A 59 9.01 -9.79 -6.40
N TYR A 60 10.21 -10.35 -6.26
CA TYR A 60 11.32 -9.64 -5.62
C TYR A 60 11.70 -8.38 -6.40
N GLY A 61 11.80 -8.48 -7.72
CA GLY A 61 12.08 -7.35 -8.60
C GLY A 61 11.03 -6.25 -8.45
N GLU A 62 9.75 -6.63 -8.43
CA GLU A 62 8.66 -5.68 -8.26
C GLU A 62 8.67 -4.97 -6.90
N VAL A 63 8.86 -5.73 -5.82
CA VAL A 63 8.97 -5.17 -4.47
C VAL A 63 10.21 -4.28 -4.35
N LYS A 64 11.32 -4.64 -5.01
CA LYS A 64 12.55 -3.84 -5.01
C LYS A 64 12.35 -2.50 -5.71
N GLU A 65 11.73 -2.46 -6.87
CA GLU A 65 11.44 -1.19 -7.56
C GLU A 65 10.54 -0.28 -6.72
N LEU A 66 9.53 -0.84 -6.05
CA LEU A 66 8.69 -0.07 -5.12
C LEU A 66 9.46 0.44 -3.91
N TYR A 67 10.31 -0.41 -3.31
CA TYR A 67 11.16 0.01 -2.19
C TYR A 67 12.08 1.18 -2.61
N GLU A 68 12.74 1.08 -3.75
CA GLU A 68 13.59 2.14 -4.30
C GLU A 68 12.79 3.43 -4.59
N MET A 69 11.56 3.30 -5.10
CA MET A 69 10.67 4.46 -5.30
C MET A 69 10.38 5.17 -3.97
N TYR A 70 10.00 4.44 -2.93
CA TYR A 70 9.72 5.01 -1.61
C TYR A 70 10.97 5.64 -0.98
N ASP A 71 12.12 4.98 -1.07
CA ASP A 71 13.39 5.49 -0.54
C ASP A 71 13.82 6.79 -1.24
N ASN A 72 13.74 6.84 -2.57
CA ASN A 72 14.03 8.06 -3.34
C ASN A 72 13.05 9.18 -3.01
N PHE A 73 11.76 8.87 -2.88
CA PHE A 73 10.75 9.85 -2.51
C PHE A 73 10.95 10.38 -1.08
N GLU A 74 11.33 9.55 -0.12
CA GLU A 74 11.60 10.00 1.25
C GLU A 74 12.81 10.92 1.31
N LYS A 75 13.90 10.58 0.61
CA LYS A 75 15.09 11.44 0.49
C LYS A 75 14.74 12.78 -0.15
N PHE A 76 13.95 12.76 -1.22
CA PHE A 76 13.41 13.95 -1.86
C PHE A 76 12.62 14.80 -0.85
N LYS A 77 11.68 14.19 -0.12
CA LYS A 77 10.84 14.87 0.86
C LYS A 77 11.65 15.56 1.95
N VAL A 78 12.67 14.87 2.49
CA VAL A 78 13.57 15.43 3.50
C VAL A 78 14.38 16.61 2.93
N ALA A 79 14.95 16.46 1.75
CA ALA A 79 15.72 17.51 1.08
C ALA A 79 14.87 18.76 0.78
N SER A 80 13.63 18.56 0.30
CA SER A 80 12.64 19.62 0.06
C SER A 80 12.37 20.44 1.32
N LEU A 81 12.06 19.76 2.43
CA LEU A 81 11.75 20.39 3.71
C LEU A 81 12.95 21.19 4.26
N GLN A 82 14.17 20.73 4.01
CA GLN A 82 15.40 21.41 4.39
C GLN A 82 15.82 22.53 3.42
N GLN A 83 15.05 22.76 2.35
CA GLN A 83 15.34 23.74 1.29
C GLN A 83 16.72 23.58 0.64
N SER A 84 17.32 22.38 0.68
CA SER A 84 18.61 22.12 0.05
C SER A 84 18.52 22.15 -1.48
N ASP A 85 19.66 22.08 -2.17
CA ASP A 85 19.74 21.89 -3.62
C ASP A 85 19.22 20.50 -3.99
N GLN A 86 17.92 20.44 -4.22
CA GLN A 86 17.20 19.21 -4.48
C GLN A 86 17.18 18.92 -5.98
N LYS A 87 17.47 17.67 -6.35
CA LYS A 87 17.30 17.20 -7.72
C LYS A 87 15.85 16.82 -7.95
N CYS A 88 15.12 17.62 -8.72
CA CYS A 88 13.73 17.31 -9.05
C CYS A 88 13.58 16.06 -9.94
N ASP A 89 14.67 15.52 -10.51
CA ASP A 89 14.64 14.34 -11.38
C ASP A 89 14.28 13.05 -10.62
N ASP A 90 14.57 13.00 -9.32
CA ASP A 90 14.21 11.86 -8.46
C ASP A 90 12.67 11.67 -8.40
N ILE A 91 11.91 12.78 -8.51
CA ILE A 91 10.45 12.75 -8.50
C ILE A 91 9.90 12.14 -9.79
N THR A 92 10.52 12.42 -10.93
CA THR A 92 10.10 11.90 -12.23
C THR A 92 10.25 10.38 -12.28
N LYS A 93 11.32 9.84 -11.68
CA LYS A 93 11.49 8.39 -11.54
C LYS A 93 10.40 7.78 -10.67
N CYS A 94 10.04 8.45 -9.56
CA CYS A 94 8.96 7.97 -8.70
C CYS A 94 7.61 7.91 -9.43
N ILE A 95 7.26 8.97 -10.18
CA ILE A 95 6.04 9.03 -10.99
C ILE A 95 6.03 7.93 -12.06
N SER A 96 7.17 7.70 -12.72
CA SER A 96 7.31 6.63 -13.72
C SER A 96 7.06 5.24 -13.13
N THR A 97 7.67 4.93 -11.99
CA THR A 97 7.47 3.67 -11.27
C THR A 97 6.02 3.52 -10.79
N TYR A 98 5.42 4.58 -10.25
CA TYR A 98 4.00 4.58 -9.88
C TYR A 98 3.10 4.23 -11.07
N ASN A 99 3.28 4.92 -12.21
CA ASN A 99 2.47 4.71 -13.41
C ASN A 99 2.65 3.30 -14.00
N LYS A 100 3.86 2.73 -13.93
CA LYS A 100 4.13 1.35 -14.33
C LYS A 100 3.26 0.38 -13.52
N TYR A 101 3.28 0.50 -12.19
CA TYR A 101 2.53 -0.42 -11.32
C TYR A 101 1.04 -0.12 -11.25
N LEU A 102 0.62 1.13 -11.47
CA LEU A 102 -0.79 1.48 -11.59
C LEU A 102 -1.47 0.67 -12.70
N LYS A 103 -0.83 0.55 -13.87
CA LYS A 103 -1.34 -0.25 -15.00
C LYS A 103 -1.46 -1.74 -14.66
N VAL A 104 -0.53 -2.28 -13.87
CA VAL A 104 -0.58 -3.67 -13.40
C VAL A 104 -1.79 -3.85 -12.47
N CYS A 105 -1.93 -2.95 -11.50
CA CYS A 105 -2.98 -2.98 -10.50
C CYS A 105 -4.40 -2.73 -11.04
N GLN A 106 -4.52 -2.02 -12.17
CA GLN A 106 -5.78 -1.85 -12.89
C GLN A 106 -6.28 -3.14 -13.55
N ASN A 107 -5.39 -4.04 -13.96
CA ASN A 107 -5.73 -5.28 -14.68
C ASN A 107 -5.82 -6.49 -13.76
N PHE A 108 -4.95 -6.56 -12.75
CA PHE A 108 -4.90 -7.63 -11.78
C PHE A 108 -4.81 -7.03 -10.39
N TYR A 109 -5.96 -6.82 -9.75
CA TYR A 109 -6.00 -6.44 -8.34
C TYR A 109 -5.56 -7.65 -7.50
N LYS A 110 -4.25 -7.82 -7.35
CA LYS A 110 -3.65 -8.80 -6.45
C LYS A 110 -2.76 -8.09 -5.44
N ASP A 111 -3.03 -8.41 -4.18
CA ASP A 111 -2.04 -8.47 -3.10
C ASP A 111 -1.44 -7.13 -2.62
N GLY A 112 -0.62 -7.24 -1.56
CA GLY A 112 -0.01 -6.10 -0.85
C GLY A 112 0.79 -5.13 -1.72
N LEU A 113 1.19 -5.52 -2.93
CA LEU A 113 1.84 -4.63 -3.90
C LEU A 113 0.93 -3.45 -4.29
N CYS A 114 -0.29 -3.72 -4.76
CA CYS A 114 -1.22 -2.68 -5.18
C CYS A 114 -1.68 -1.78 -4.04
N MET A 115 -1.74 -2.31 -2.82
CA MET A 115 -2.01 -1.50 -1.62
C MET A 115 -0.87 -0.51 -1.34
N ASN A 116 0.39 -0.90 -1.57
CA ASN A 116 1.53 0.01 -1.42
C ASN A 116 1.58 1.06 -2.54
N VAL A 117 1.23 0.70 -3.78
CA VAL A 117 1.07 1.66 -4.88
C VAL A 117 -0.02 2.68 -4.55
N LYS A 118 -1.18 2.21 -4.07
CA LYS A 118 -2.27 3.06 -3.60
C LYS A 118 -1.81 4.05 -2.52
N ASN A 119 -1.15 3.53 -1.49
CA ASN A 119 -0.70 4.34 -0.36
C ASN A 119 0.31 5.41 -0.79
N PHE A 120 1.14 5.11 -1.79
CA PHE A 120 2.13 6.06 -2.31
C PHE A 120 1.46 7.35 -2.81
N LYS A 121 0.35 7.23 -3.55
CA LYS A 121 -0.38 8.40 -4.06
C LYS A 121 -0.77 9.37 -2.95
N TYR A 122 -1.27 8.88 -1.81
CA TYR A 122 -1.69 9.75 -0.72
C TYR A 122 -0.50 10.51 -0.11
N VAL A 123 0.61 9.81 0.15
CA VAL A 123 1.81 10.45 0.72
C VAL A 123 2.42 11.44 -0.28
N TYR A 124 2.40 11.08 -1.57
CA TYR A 124 2.83 11.95 -2.66
C TYR A 124 1.97 13.23 -2.76
N ASP A 125 0.65 13.10 -2.80
CA ASP A 125 -0.29 14.22 -2.93
C ASP A 125 -0.19 15.16 -1.72
N ASP A 126 -0.01 14.61 -0.52
CA ASP A 126 0.19 15.42 0.69
C ASP A 126 1.50 16.21 0.65
N HIS A 127 2.59 15.61 0.17
CA HIS A 127 3.83 16.34 0.02
C HIS A 127 3.77 17.39 -1.10
N ARG A 128 3.12 17.05 -2.22
CA ARG A 128 2.95 17.96 -3.36
C ARG A 128 2.27 19.28 -2.96
N LYS A 129 1.35 19.27 -1.99
CA LYS A 129 0.68 20.48 -1.47
C LYS A 129 1.64 21.49 -0.85
N ILE A 130 2.78 21.02 -0.33
CA ILE A 130 3.77 21.85 0.37
C ILE A 130 5.07 22.05 -0.41
N GLU A 131 5.28 21.28 -1.48
CA GLU A 131 6.42 21.41 -2.39
C GLU A 131 6.35 22.73 -3.16
N LYS A 132 7.49 23.45 -3.25
CA LYS A 132 7.57 24.75 -3.93
C LYS A 132 8.54 24.76 -5.11
N LYS A 133 9.65 24.02 -5.02
CA LYS A 133 10.74 24.06 -6.01
C LYS A 133 10.49 23.12 -7.18
N CYS A 134 10.01 21.91 -6.89
CA CYS A 134 9.86 20.85 -7.89
C CYS A 134 8.41 20.65 -8.36
N LEU A 135 7.49 21.54 -8.00
CA LEU A 135 6.05 21.40 -8.27
C LEU A 135 5.74 21.18 -9.76
N GLU A 136 6.47 21.85 -10.66
CA GLU A 136 6.29 21.72 -12.12
C GLU A 136 6.61 20.31 -12.64
N LYS A 137 7.43 19.53 -11.92
CA LYS A 137 7.73 18.11 -12.25
C LYS A 137 6.86 17.12 -11.48
N MET A 138 6.02 17.60 -10.57
CA MET A 138 5.11 16.78 -9.78
C MET A 138 3.74 16.73 -10.45
N ASP A 139 3.58 15.83 -11.40
CA ASP A 139 2.28 15.56 -12.03
C ASP A 139 1.28 15.04 -10.99
N GLU A 140 0.00 15.31 -11.22
CA GLU A 140 -1.08 14.69 -10.44
C GLU A 140 -1.16 13.21 -10.78
N LEU A 141 -1.17 12.36 -9.75
CA LEU A 141 -1.24 10.91 -9.93
C LEU A 141 -2.68 10.45 -10.11
N GLU A 142 -2.93 9.57 -11.07
CA GLU A 142 -4.26 8.95 -11.26
C GLU A 142 -4.64 8.05 -10.09
N LEU A 143 -5.94 7.92 -9.80
CA LEU A 143 -6.46 6.96 -8.81
C LEU A 143 -6.51 5.53 -9.37
N LEU A 144 -6.47 4.54 -8.47
CA LEU A 144 -6.80 3.17 -8.83
C LEU A 144 -8.28 3.07 -9.23
N ARG A 145 -8.56 2.25 -10.25
CA ARG A 145 -9.93 2.02 -10.75
C ARG A 145 -10.89 1.57 -9.65
N THR A 146 -10.44 0.70 -8.75
CA THR A 146 -11.25 0.23 -7.61
C THR A 146 -11.66 1.36 -6.68
N ASP A 147 -10.81 2.36 -6.48
CA ASP A 147 -11.14 3.54 -5.66
C ASP A 147 -12.17 4.43 -6.35
N LEU A 148 -12.06 4.60 -7.67
CA LEU A 148 -13.08 5.30 -8.47
C LEU A 148 -14.43 4.58 -8.40
N GLU A 149 -14.45 3.26 -8.56
CA GLU A 149 -15.67 2.45 -8.43
C GLU A 149 -16.26 2.57 -7.03
N CYS A 150 -15.45 2.52 -5.97
CA CYS A 150 -15.92 2.74 -4.59
C CYS A 150 -16.51 4.16 -4.39
N ILE A 151 -15.85 5.20 -4.88
CA ILE A 151 -16.31 6.59 -4.78
C ILE A 151 -17.66 6.77 -5.49
N ILE A 152 -17.83 6.14 -6.66
CA ILE A 152 -19.07 6.21 -7.43
C ILE A 152 -20.18 5.40 -6.76
N LEU A 153 -19.90 4.19 -6.27
CA LEU A 153 -20.90 3.29 -5.71
C LEU A 153 -21.35 3.68 -4.30
N LEU A 154 -20.47 4.27 -3.49
CA LEU A 154 -20.75 4.58 -2.08
C LEU A 154 -22.00 5.48 -1.90
N PRO A 155 -22.18 6.58 -2.67
CA PRO A 155 -23.41 7.38 -2.61
C PRO A 155 -24.69 6.57 -2.87
N PHE A 156 -24.68 5.68 -3.87
CA PHE A 156 -25.85 4.87 -4.20
C PHE A 156 -26.20 3.90 -3.07
N VAL A 157 -25.20 3.25 -2.47
CA VAL A 157 -25.40 2.34 -1.34
C VAL A 157 -25.97 3.11 -0.14
N VAL A 158 -25.43 4.29 0.17
CA VAL A 158 -25.92 5.13 1.27
C VAL A 158 -27.36 5.59 1.02
N MET A 159 -27.68 6.06 -0.19
CA MET A 159 -29.05 6.47 -0.54
C MET A 159 -30.04 5.30 -0.47
N ALA A 160 -29.65 4.10 -0.92
CA ALA A 160 -30.48 2.91 -0.81
C ALA A 160 -30.78 2.57 0.65
N LEU A 161 -29.75 2.57 1.52
CA LEU A 161 -29.89 2.29 2.95
C LEU A 161 -30.83 3.31 3.63
N ILE A 162 -30.66 4.60 3.36
CA ILE A 162 -31.54 5.66 3.89
C ILE A 162 -32.99 5.41 3.42
N THR A 163 -33.19 5.10 2.14
CA THR A 163 -34.51 4.82 1.58
C THR A 163 -35.17 3.61 2.25
N PHE A 164 -34.43 2.53 2.48
CA PHE A 164 -34.92 1.35 3.19
C PHE A 164 -35.31 1.65 4.65
N ILE A 165 -34.50 2.43 5.36
CA ILE A 165 -34.78 2.85 6.73
C ILE A 165 -36.07 3.68 6.78
N LEU A 166 -36.22 4.65 5.88
CA LEU A 166 -37.43 5.49 5.80
C LEU A 166 -38.69 4.67 5.48
N LEU A 167 -38.61 3.74 4.53
CA LEU A 167 -39.73 2.84 4.19
C LEU A 167 -40.10 1.92 5.36
N TYR A 168 -39.11 1.40 6.08
CA TYR A 168 -39.34 0.58 7.27
C TYR A 168 -40.05 1.39 8.36
N LEU A 169 -39.56 2.59 8.69
CA LEU A 169 -40.17 3.49 9.67
C LEU A 169 -41.59 3.88 9.28
N TYR A 170 -41.83 4.22 8.02
CA TYR A 170 -43.18 4.51 7.51
C TYR A 170 -44.14 3.32 7.70
N LYS A 171 -43.70 2.11 7.37
CA LYS A 171 -44.52 0.89 7.52
C LYS A 171 -44.84 0.59 9.00
N VAL A 172 -43.89 0.77 9.91
CA VAL A 172 -44.08 0.58 11.36
C VAL A 172 -45.06 1.62 11.91
N ASN A 173 -44.86 2.90 11.58
CA ASN A 173 -45.75 3.98 12.01
C ASN A 173 -47.17 3.79 11.48
N LYS A 174 -47.34 3.40 10.21
CA LYS A 174 -48.66 3.10 9.64
C LYS A 174 -49.36 1.93 10.33
N LYS A 175 -48.63 0.87 10.71
CA LYS A 175 -49.19 -0.23 11.50
C LYS A 175 -49.57 0.21 12.92
N PHE A 176 -48.75 1.04 13.55
CA PHE A 176 -49.04 1.58 14.89
C PHE A 176 -50.31 2.44 14.89
N VAL A 177 -50.48 3.32 13.90
CA VAL A 177 -51.70 4.15 13.76
C VAL A 177 -52.93 3.27 13.52
N LYS A 178 -52.83 2.20 12.71
CA LYS A 178 -53.94 1.27 12.47
C LYS A 178 -54.34 0.41 13.67
N ASN A 179 -53.43 0.14 14.61
CA ASN A 179 -53.71 -0.67 15.80
C ASN A 179 -54.26 0.15 16.98
N LYS A 180 -54.36 1.48 16.85
CA LYS A 180 -54.78 2.40 17.92
C LYS A 180 -56.22 2.93 17.75
N PHE A 181 -56.90 2.55 16.67
CA PHE A 181 -58.31 2.80 16.36
C PHE A 181 -58.99 1.46 16.04
#